data_AF-A0A7X7V3X6-F1
#
_entry.id   AF-A0A7X7V3X6-F1
#
_cell.length_a   1.000
_cell.length_b   1.000
_cell.length_c   1.000
_cell.angle_alpha   90.00
_cell.angle_beta   90.00
_cell.angle_gamma   90.00
#
_symmetry.space_group_name_H-M   'P 1'
#
loop_
_entity.id
_entity.type
_entity.pdbx_description
1 polymer ?
#
loop_
_entity_poly.entity_id
_entity_poly.type
_entity_poly.pdbx_seq_one_letter_code
_entity_poly.pdbx_strand_id
1 'polypeptide(L)'
;MKNKILNELKNKTVWIAIAAGAALALIYALIVKPVYLCFINGLTFVGFLYLLIGLMRWSWAEGDFTFFSWKQIHGSYRKWREGRREERKGSSNPFLYAGILTVIVSILLSIAY
;
A
#
# COMPACT_ATOMS: atom_id res chain seq x y z
N MET A 1 9.16 -1.61 17.07
CA MET A 1 9.08 -1.25 15.63
C MET A 1 9.56 -2.38 14.71
N LYS A 2 10.76 -2.95 14.91
CA LYS A 2 11.31 -4.06 14.09
C LYS A 2 10.38 -5.28 13.96
N ASN A 3 9.80 -5.75 15.06
CA ASN A 3 8.90 -6.92 15.04
C ASN A 3 7.61 -6.68 14.24
N LYS A 4 7.13 -5.44 14.16
CA LYS A 4 5.93 -5.10 13.38
C LYS A 4 6.21 -5.15 11.88
N ILE A 5 7.35 -4.59 11.44
CA ILE A 5 7.77 -4.64 10.03
C ILE A 5 7.99 -6.10 9.60
N LEU A 6 8.67 -6.91 10.42
CA LEU A 6 8.88 -8.33 10.13
C LEU A 6 7.57 -9.11 10.02
N ASN A 7 6.59 -8.83 10.88
CA ASN A 7 5.28 -9.49 10.82
C ASN A 7 4.50 -9.10 9.56
N GLU A 8 4.60 -7.84 9.12
CA GLU A 8 3.99 -7.39 7.87
C GLU A 8 4.70 -7.97 6.64
N LEU A 9 6.03 -8.11 6.67
CA LEU A 9 6.77 -8.78 5.60
C LEU A 9 6.47 -10.30 5.54
N LYS A 10 6.11 -10.93 6.66
CA LYS A 10 5.62 -12.32 6.67
C LYS A 10 4.16 -12.45 6.23
N ASN A 11 3.45 -11.33 6.05
CA ASN A 11 2.04 -11.36 5.68
C ASN A 11 1.89 -11.86 4.24
N LYS A 12 1.16 -12.97 4.07
CA LYS A 12 0.89 -13.57 2.76
C LYS A 12 0.22 -12.58 1.79
N THR A 13 -0.62 -11.68 2.31
CA THR A 13 -1.30 -10.68 1.49
C THR A 13 -0.35 -9.72 0.80
N VAL A 14 0.80 -9.38 1.41
CA VAL A 14 1.83 -8.54 0.79
C VAL A 14 2.39 -9.22 -0.45
N TRP A 15 2.80 -10.48 -0.32
CA TRP A 15 3.37 -11.25 -1.42
C TRP A 15 2.37 -11.56 -2.52
N ILE A 16 1.11 -11.83 -2.17
CA ILE A 16 0.03 -12.01 -3.15
C ILE A 16 -0.18 -10.72 -3.96
N ALA A 17 -0.20 -9.55 -3.30
CA ALA A 17 -0.32 -8.28 -3.99
C ALA A 17 0.87 -8.01 -4.91
N ILE A 18 2.10 -8.24 -4.46
CA ILE A 18 3.31 -8.10 -5.30
C ILE A 18 3.23 -9.04 -6.51
N ALA A 19 2.87 -10.31 -6.31
CA ALA A 19 2.76 -11.29 -7.39
C ALA A 19 1.68 -10.91 -8.42
N ALA A 20 0.51 -10.45 -7.96
CA ALA A 20 -0.56 -9.96 -8.83
C ALA A 20 -0.11 -8.73 -9.63
N GLY A 21 0.55 -7.76 -8.97
CA GLY A 21 1.08 -6.58 -9.63
C GLY A 21 2.15 -6.88 -10.68
N ALA A 22 3.06 -7.81 -10.36
CA ALA A 22 4.08 -8.27 -11.31
C ALA A 22 3.47 -8.99 -12.51
N ALA A 23 2.44 -9.83 -12.30
CA ALA A 23 1.74 -10.49 -13.40
C ALA A 23 1.07 -9.48 -14.34
N LEU A 24 0.42 -8.44 -13.79
CA LEU A 24 -0.18 -7.37 -14.59
C LEU A 24 0.87 -6.56 -15.37
N ALA A 25 1.98 -6.20 -14.71
CA ALA A 25 3.08 -5.51 -15.37
C ALA A 25 3.70 -6.34 -16.51
N LEU A 26 3.80 -7.67 -16.32
CA LEU A 26 4.31 -8.59 -17.32
C LEU A 26 3.36 -8.67 -18.53
N ILE A 27 2.05 -8.78 -18.29
CA ILE A 27 1.05 -8.77 -19.38
C ILE A 27 1.18 -7.48 -20.20
N TYR A 28 1.26 -6.32 -19.53
CA TYR A 28 1.47 -5.03 -20.20
C TYR A 28 2.77 -5.01 -21.04
N ALA A 29 3.86 -5.51 -20.47
CA ALA A 29 5.16 -5.58 -21.13
C ALA A 29 5.21 -6.52 -22.35
N LEU A 30 4.44 -7.61 -22.33
CA LEU A 30 4.38 -8.52 -23.47
C LEU A 30 3.65 -7.89 -24.67
N ILE A 31 2.70 -6.99 -24.40
CA ILE A 31 1.93 -6.27 -25.42
C ILE A 31 2.76 -5.12 -26.01
N VAL A 32 3.54 -4.41 -25.19
CA VAL A 32 4.26 -3.19 -25.59
C VAL A 32 5.78 -3.41 -25.60
N LYS A 33 6.45 -3.07 -26.71
CA LYS A 33 7.91 -3.14 -26.84
C LYS A 33 8.56 -1.79 -26.48
N PRO A 34 9.79 -1.78 -25.89
CA PRO A 34 10.58 -2.94 -25.50
C PRO A 34 10.11 -3.55 -24.16
N VAL A 35 10.01 -4.89 -24.13
CA VAL A 35 9.38 -5.65 -23.04
C VAL A 35 9.94 -5.28 -21.68
N TYR A 36 11.27 -5.25 -21.55
CA TYR A 36 11.92 -5.04 -20.27
C TYR A 36 11.63 -3.65 -19.67
N LEU A 37 11.74 -2.59 -20.48
CA LEU A 37 11.45 -1.22 -20.03
C LEU A 37 9.96 -1.05 -19.67
N CYS A 38 9.06 -1.58 -20.50
CA CYS A 38 7.63 -1.55 -20.24
C CYS A 38 7.25 -2.33 -18.98
N PHE A 39 7.96 -3.43 -18.67
CA PHE A 39 7.79 -4.17 -17.43
C PHE A 39 8.17 -3.34 -16.20
N ILE A 40 9.32 -2.67 -16.23
CA ILE A 40 9.76 -1.77 -15.13
C ILE A 40 8.77 -0.63 -14.93
N ASN A 41 8.32 0.00 -16.02
CA ASN A 41 7.33 1.07 -15.95
C ASN A 41 6.00 0.57 -15.36
N GLY A 42 5.54 -0.61 -15.78
CA GLY A 42 4.35 -1.26 -15.23
C GLY A 42 4.47 -1.56 -13.74
N LEU A 43 5.60 -2.14 -13.31
CA LEU A 43 5.90 -2.40 -11.90
C LEU A 43 5.91 -1.10 -11.08
N THR A 44 6.56 -0.07 -11.59
CA THR A 44 6.66 1.24 -10.92
C THR A 44 5.27 1.84 -10.74
N PHE A 45 4.44 1.82 -11.79
CA PHE A 45 3.06 2.31 -11.74
C PHE A 45 2.22 1.56 -10.71
N VAL A 46 2.26 0.21 -10.72
CA VAL A 46 1.53 -0.61 -9.74
C VAL A 46 2.06 -0.37 -8.31
N GLY A 47 3.36 -0.22 -8.14
CA GLY A 47 3.98 0.12 -6.87
C GLY A 47 3.45 1.44 -6.30
N PHE A 48 3.35 2.48 -7.12
CA PHE A 48 2.75 3.75 -6.71
C PHE A 48 1.25 3.65 -6.40
N LEU A 49 0.49 2.85 -7.15
CA LEU A 49 -0.92 2.59 -6.83
C LEU A 49 -1.07 1.92 -5.45
N TYR A 50 -0.23 0.93 -5.15
CA TYR A 50 -0.22 0.30 -3.83
C TYR A 50 0.20 1.26 -2.71
N LEU A 51 1.19 2.11 -2.96
CA LEU A 51 1.57 3.18 -2.02
C LEU A 51 0.39 4.13 -1.76
N LEU A 52 -0.31 4.57 -2.79
CA LEU A 52 -1.47 5.46 -2.66
C LEU A 52 -2.56 4.80 -1.80
N ILE A 53 -2.94 3.55 -2.10
CA ILE A 53 -3.90 2.79 -1.31
C ILE A 53 -3.42 2.62 0.13
N GLY A 54 -2.14 2.28 0.32
CA GLY A 54 -1.52 2.12 1.62
C GLY A 54 -1.55 3.40 2.45
N LEU A 55 -1.22 4.55 1.85
CA LEU A 55 -1.25 5.87 2.49
C LEU A 55 -2.67 6.27 2.85
N MET A 56 -3.65 6.06 1.96
CA MET A 56 -5.06 6.31 2.26
C MET A 56 -5.53 5.46 3.45
N ARG A 57 -5.18 4.17 3.49
CA ARG A 57 -5.51 3.29 4.62
C ARG A 57 -4.85 3.74 5.92
N TRP A 58 -3.61 4.23 5.86
CA TRP A 58 -2.91 4.76 7.03
C TRP A 58 -3.59 6.03 7.54
N SER A 59 -3.82 7.02 6.68
CA SER A 59 -4.52 8.27 7.03
C SER A 59 -5.94 7.98 7.58
N TRP A 60 -6.64 7.00 7.01
CA TRP A 60 -7.91 6.51 7.55
C TRP A 60 -7.78 5.89 8.94
N ALA A 61 -6.72 5.14 9.21
CA ALA A 61 -6.46 4.57 10.53
C ALA A 61 -6.10 5.63 11.58
N GLU A 62 -5.45 6.73 11.19
CA GLU A 62 -5.21 7.90 12.06
C GLU A 62 -6.45 8.77 12.28
N GLY A 63 -7.48 8.50 11.49
CA GLY A 63 -8.80 9.10 11.64
C GLY A 63 -8.94 10.44 10.93
N ASP A 64 -8.12 10.74 9.94
CA ASP A 64 -8.21 12.00 9.19
C ASP A 64 -9.53 12.10 8.42
N PHE A 65 -10.06 10.96 7.97
CA PHE A 65 -11.37 10.87 7.32
C PHE A 65 -12.55 10.66 8.28
N THR A 66 -12.34 10.66 9.61
CA THR A 66 -13.43 10.42 10.58
C THR A 66 -14.47 11.52 10.58
N PHE A 67 -14.14 12.71 10.08
CA PHE A 67 -15.09 13.82 9.90
C PHE A 67 -16.31 13.42 9.07
N PHE A 68 -16.11 12.66 7.98
CA PHE A 68 -17.20 12.22 7.09
C PHE A 68 -18.20 11.25 7.75
N SER A 69 -17.77 10.55 8.81
CA SER A 69 -18.58 9.56 9.51
C SER A 69 -19.02 10.04 10.89
N TRP A 70 -18.66 11.26 11.27
CA TRP A 70 -19.01 11.81 12.57
C TRP A 70 -20.49 12.18 12.62
N LYS A 71 -21.17 11.72 13.66
CA LYS A 71 -22.55 12.12 13.99
C LYS A 71 -22.52 12.93 15.28
N GLN A 72 -23.27 14.03 15.33
CA GLN A 72 -23.35 14.92 16.51
C GLN A 72 -23.80 14.19 17.78
N ILE A 73 -24.46 13.04 17.65
CA ILE A 73 -24.87 12.15 18.76
C ILE A 73 -23.69 11.73 19.65
N HIS A 74 -22.45 11.73 19.14
CA HIS A 74 -21.27 11.28 19.89
C HIS A 74 -20.66 12.34 20.83
N GLY A 75 -21.33 13.50 21.00
CA GLY A 75 -20.97 14.54 21.97
C GLY A 75 -19.74 15.37 21.61
N SER A 76 -18.57 14.75 21.37
CA SER A 76 -17.33 15.44 20.99
C SER A 76 -16.61 14.71 19.85
N TYR A 77 -16.33 15.45 18.77
CA TYR A 77 -15.57 14.94 17.62
C TYR A 77 -14.20 14.38 18.01
N ARG A 78 -13.54 15.01 18.99
CA ARG A 78 -12.22 14.58 19.47
C ARG A 78 -12.27 13.17 20.07
N LYS A 79 -13.24 12.92 20.98
CA LYS A 79 -13.43 11.60 21.58
C LYS A 79 -13.79 10.54 20.53
N TRP A 80 -14.61 10.91 19.54
CA TRP A 80 -14.95 10.04 18.43
C TRP A 80 -13.72 9.65 17.59
N ARG A 81 -12.87 10.63 17.22
CA ARG A 81 -11.64 10.38 16.46
C ARG A 81 -10.64 9.53 17.25
N GLU A 82 -10.43 9.82 18.53
CA GLU A 82 -9.54 9.06 19.41
C GLU A 82 -9.99 7.60 19.53
N GLY A 83 -11.29 7.35 19.76
CA GLY A 83 -11.83 5.99 19.82
C GLY A 83 -11.62 5.20 18.51
N ARG A 84 -11.86 5.82 17.35
CA ARG A 84 -11.59 5.18 16.05
C ARG A 84 -10.11 4.91 15.81
N ARG A 85 -9.23 5.78 16.28
CA ARG A 85 -7.77 5.59 16.16
C ARG A 85 -7.30 4.43 17.02
N GLU A 86 -7.87 4.27 18.22
CA GLU A 86 -7.58 3.14 19.10
C GLU A 86 -8.10 1.81 18.55
N GLU A 87 -9.34 1.76 18.05
CA GLU A 87 -9.93 0.58 17.37
C GLU A 87 -9.02 0.08 16.22
N ARG A 88 -8.40 1.01 15.49
CA ARG A 88 -7.60 0.73 14.30
C ARG A 88 -6.12 0.61 14.60
N LYS A 89 -5.71 0.79 15.86
CA LYS A 89 -4.32 0.76 16.30
C LYS A 89 -3.79 -0.66 16.16
N GLY A 90 -2.84 -0.84 15.25
CA GLY A 90 -2.28 -2.16 14.95
C GLY A 90 -2.95 -2.90 13.80
N SER A 91 -3.92 -2.29 13.12
CA SER A 91 -4.40 -2.80 11.83
C SER A 91 -3.23 -2.94 10.85
N SER A 92 -3.23 -4.04 10.10
CA SER A 92 -2.20 -4.30 9.10
C SER A 92 -2.41 -3.42 7.87
N ASN A 93 -1.30 -3.08 7.23
CA ASN A 93 -1.33 -2.28 6.00
C ASN A 93 -0.50 -2.94 4.90
N PRO A 94 -0.95 -4.10 4.38
CA PRO A 94 -0.16 -4.89 3.44
C PRO A 94 0.13 -4.14 2.14
N PHE A 95 -0.77 -3.26 1.69
CA PHE A 95 -0.58 -2.49 0.46
C PHE A 95 0.53 -1.45 0.58
N LEU A 96 0.73 -0.85 1.75
CA LEU A 96 1.85 0.07 1.96
C LEU A 96 3.19 -0.66 1.79
N TYR A 97 3.35 -1.83 2.43
CA TYR A 97 4.59 -2.62 2.32
C TYR A 97 4.78 -3.21 0.92
N ALA A 98 3.70 -3.70 0.30
CA ALA A 98 3.73 -4.16 -1.09
C ALA A 98 4.17 -3.04 -2.03
N GLY A 99 3.64 -1.83 -1.88
CA GLY A 99 4.01 -0.66 -2.66
C GLY A 99 5.48 -0.29 -2.50
N ILE A 100 5.97 -0.18 -1.25
CA ILE A 100 7.39 0.11 -0.97
C ILE A 100 8.31 -0.94 -1.60
N LEU A 101 8.03 -2.23 -1.39
CA LEU A 101 8.86 -3.30 -1.93
C LEU A 101 8.86 -3.32 -3.45
N THR A 102 7.69 -3.17 -4.08
CA THR A 102 7.58 -3.15 -5.54
C THR A 102 8.36 -1.98 -6.16
N VAL A 103 8.32 -0.80 -5.55
CA VAL A 103 9.11 0.37 -6.01
C VAL A 103 10.61 0.14 -5.82
N ILE A 104 11.04 -0.45 -4.69
CA ILE A 104 12.46 -0.80 -4.49
C ILE A 104 12.91 -1.78 -5.58
N VAL A 105 12.12 -2.82 -5.84
CA VAL A 105 12.42 -3.80 -6.89
C VAL A 105 12.47 -3.13 -8.27
N SER A 106 11.54 -2.22 -8.60
CA SER A 106 11.55 -1.55 -9.89
C SER A 106 12.76 -0.63 -10.07
N ILE A 107 13.19 0.07 -9.02
CA ILE A 107 14.43 0.87 -9.03
C ILE A 107 15.65 -0.03 -9.24
N LEU A 108 15.75 -1.14 -8.51
CA LEU A 108 16.88 -2.08 -8.65
C LEU A 108 16.97 -2.66 -10.06
N LEU A 109 15.83 -3.04 -10.64
CA LEU A 109 15.76 -3.50 -12.03
C LEU A 109 16.16 -2.38 -13.00
N SER A 110 15.72 -1.14 -12.76
CA SER A 110 16.08 0.00 -13.60
C SER A 110 17.57 0.34 -13.57
N ILE A 111 18.26 0.12 -12.46
CA ILE A 111 19.71 0.33 -12.34
C ILE A 111 20.49 -0.79 -13.06
N ALA A 112 19.93 -1.99 -13.11
CA ALA A 112 20.54 -3.15 -13.75
C ALA A 112 20.38 -3.18 -15.28
N TYR A 113 19.67 -2.22 -15.85
CA TYR A 113 19.39 -2.07 -17.29
C TYR A 113 20.39 -1.13 -17.95
#